data_AF-A0A3C2AIS3-F1
#
_entry.id   AF-A0A3C2AIS3-F1
#
_cell.length_a   1.000
_cell.length_b   1.000
_cell.length_c   1.000
_cell.angle_alpha   90.00
_cell.angle_beta   90.00
_cell.angle_gamma   90.00
#
_symmetry.space_group_name_H-M   'P 1'
#
loop_
_entity.id
_entity.type
_entity.pdbx_description
1 polymer ?
#
loop_
_entity_poly.entity_id
_entity_poly.type
_entity_poly.pdbx_seq_one_letter_code
_entity_poly.pdbx_strand_id
1 'polypeptide(L)' 'KNFIVDDLPSVGSVLHTTVTVTYEVMGMQVVEASVKCGKNIIASCEMKIFLSQEGQNG' A
#
# COMPACT_ATOMS: atom_id res chain seq x y z
N LYS A 1 1.75 -7.05 6.87
CA LYS A 1 1.16 -8.38 7.17
C LYS A 1 0.18 -8.75 6.05
N ASN A 2 -0.21 -10.02 5.95
CA ASN A 2 -1.19 -10.50 4.96
C ASN A 2 -0.84 -10.10 3.52
N PHE A 3 0.45 -10.22 3.15
CA PHE A 3 0.86 -10.01 1.77
C PHE A 3 0.39 -11.19 0.93
N ILE A 4 -0.52 -10.91 0.01
CA ILE A 4 -1.12 -11.90 -0.89
C ILE A 4 -0.82 -11.44 -2.32
N VAL A 5 -0.40 -12.40 -3.14
CA VAL A 5 -0.23 -12.22 -4.58
C VAL A 5 -1.13 -13.24 -5.26
N ASP A 6 -2.15 -12.74 -5.94
CA ASP A 6 -3.17 -13.54 -6.61
C ASP A 6 -2.80 -13.80 -8.08
N ASP A 7 -2.05 -12.88 -8.70
CA ASP A 7 -1.62 -13.00 -10.11
C ASP A 7 -0.35 -12.18 -10.38
N LEU A 8 0.32 -12.45 -11.50
CA LEU A 8 1.50 -11.72 -11.97
C LEU A 8 1.16 -10.91 -13.24
N PRO A 9 1.54 -9.63 -13.30
CA PRO A 9 1.25 -8.81 -14.48
C PRO A 9 2.14 -9.24 -15.65
N SER A 10 1.60 -9.20 -16.87
CA SER A 10 2.42 -9.33 -18.08
C SER A 10 3.35 -8.13 -18.25
N VAL A 11 4.49 -8.33 -18.91
CA VAL A 11 5.44 -7.26 -19.22
C VAL A 11 4.75 -6.14 -20.00
N GLY A 12 5.00 -4.89 -19.60
CA GLY A 12 4.38 -3.70 -20.20
C GLY A 12 3.01 -3.33 -19.62
N SER A 13 2.47 -4.12 -18.70
CA SER A 13 1.20 -3.78 -18.04
C SER A 13 1.34 -2.58 -17.09
N VAL A 14 0.26 -1.81 -16.95
CA VAL A 14 0.17 -0.71 -15.99
C VAL A 14 -0.43 -1.23 -14.69
N LEU A 15 0.24 -0.95 -13.58
CA LEU A 15 -0.24 -1.25 -12.24
C LEU A 15 -0.87 0.00 -11.62
N HIS A 16 -2.11 -0.14 -11.15
CA HIS A 16 -2.78 0.87 -10.35
C HIS A 16 -2.71 0.46 -8.89
N THR A 17 -1.99 1.25 -8.10
CA THR A 17 -1.89 1.03 -6.66
C THR A 17 -2.88 1.91 -5.92
N THR A 18 -3.41 1.42 -4.81
CA THR A 18 -4.26 2.20 -3.91
C THR A 18 -3.85 1.87 -2.49
N VAL A 19 -3.61 2.92 -1.70
CA VAL A 19 -3.28 2.82 -0.28
C VAL A 19 -4.34 3.60 0.49
N THR A 20 -4.98 2.93 1.44
CA THR A 20 -6.00 3.51 2.31
C THR A 20 -5.49 3.47 3.74
N VAL A 21 -5.39 4.64 4.37
CA VAL A 21 -5.11 4.72 5.81
C VAL A 21 -6.34 4.26 6.57
N THR A 22 -6.22 3.18 7.34
CA THR A 22 -7.34 2.62 8.11
C THR A 22 -7.42 3.23 9.51
N TYR A 23 -6.28 3.36 10.20
CA TYR A 23 -6.20 4.03 11.50
C TYR A 23 -4.77 4.47 11.82
N GLU A 24 -4.66 5.48 12.68
CA GLU A 24 -3.39 6.02 13.17
C GLU A 24 -3.27 5.81 14.69
N VAL A 25 -2.11 5.31 15.13
CA VAL A 25 -1.80 5.06 16.55
C VAL A 25 -0.38 5.52 16.82
N MET A 26 -0.22 6.51 17.70
CA MET A 26 1.09 6.96 18.22
C MET A 26 2.16 7.21 17.13
N GLY A 27 1.81 7.94 16.06
CA GLY A 27 2.75 8.25 14.96
C GLY A 27 2.98 7.11 13.96
N MET A 28 2.21 6.02 14.08
CA MET A 28 2.18 4.91 13.13
C MET A 28 0.81 4.86 12.45
N GLN A 29 0.81 4.79 11.12
CA GLN A 29 -0.38 4.55 10.32
C GLN A 29 -0.46 3.07 9.95
N VAL A 30 -1.62 2.46 10.20
CA VAL A 30 -1.97 1.17 9.58
C VAL A 30 -2.68 1.47 8.28
N VAL A 31 -2.24 0.81 7.21
CA VAL A 31 -2.77 1.02 5.87
C VAL A 31 -3.11 -0.31 5.21
N GLU A 32 -4.19 -0.31 4.44
CA GLU A 32 -4.50 -1.36 3.49
C GLU A 32 -4.03 -0.92 2.10
N ALA A 33 -3.28 -1.78 1.43
CA ALA A 33 -2.82 -1.55 0.07
C ALA A 33 -3.33 -2.63 -0.87
N SER A 34 -3.74 -2.21 -2.07
CA SER A 34 -4.10 -3.10 -3.16
C SER A 34 -3.43 -2.67 -4.45
N VAL A 35 -3.13 -3.65 -5.30
CA VAL A 35 -2.57 -3.45 -6.63
C VAL A 35 -3.53 -4.05 -7.63
N LYS A 36 -3.96 -3.25 -8.61
CA LYS A 36 -4.78 -3.68 -9.74
C LYS A 36 -3.98 -3.68 -11.03
N CYS A 37 -4.20 -4.68 -11.87
CA CYS A 37 -3.79 -4.71 -13.26
C CYS A 37 -5.06 -4.76 -14.13
N GLY A 38 -5.36 -3.67 -14.82
CA GLY A 38 -6.67 -3.48 -15.44
C GLY A 38 -7.80 -3.47 -14.39
N LYS A 39 -8.72 -4.43 -14.46
CA LYS A 39 -9.87 -4.54 -13.53
C LYS A 39 -9.62 -5.49 -12.35
N ASN A 40 -8.54 -6.27 -12.40
CA ASN A 40 -8.29 -7.34 -11.43
C ASN A 40 -7.37 -6.86 -10.33
N ILE A 41 -7.68 -7.17 -9.07
CA ILE A 41 -6.71 -7.08 -7.97
C ILE A 41 -5.76 -8.25 -8.12
N ILE A 42 -4.46 -7.97 -8.11
CA ILE A 42 -3.40 -8.98 -8.30
C ILE A 42 -2.50 -9.12 -7.07
N ALA A 43 -2.53 -8.13 -6.16
CA ALA A 43 -1.87 -8.22 -4.88
C ALA A 43 -2.55 -7.32 -3.85
N SER A 44 -2.44 -7.70 -2.58
CA SER A 44 -2.87 -6.89 -1.46
C SER A 44 -1.99 -7.09 -0.24
N CYS A 45 -1.95 -6.11 0.65
CA CYS A 45 -1.32 -6.24 1.95
C CYS A 45 -1.86 -5.24 2.97
N GLU A 46 -1.59 -5.53 4.24
CA GLU A 46 -1.66 -4.55 5.32
C GLU A 46 -0.23 -4.07 5.63
N MET A 47 0.00 -2.77 5.72
CA MET A 47 1.29 -2.21 6.12
C MET A 47 1.16 -1.35 7.37
N LYS A 48 2.26 -1.24 8.11
CA LYS A 48 2.44 -0.29 9.20
C LYS A 48 3.51 0.70 8.77
N ILE A 49 3.14 1.96 8.65
CA ILE A 49 4.01 3.04 8.19
C ILE A 49 4.30 3.92 9.39
N PHE A 50 5.58 4.15 9.67
CA PHE A 50 6.03 5.12 10.66
C PHE A 50 6.48 6.37 9.92
N LEU A 51 5.88 7.51 10.25
CA LEU A 51 6.31 8.79 9.71
C LEU A 51 7.43 9.32 10.59
N SER A 52 8.66 9.42 10.05
CA SER A 52 9.72 10.19 10.70
C SER A 52 9.46 11.69 10.50
N GLN A 53 9.65 12.49 11.55
CA GLN A 53 9.65 13.94 11.42
C GLN A 53 10.98 14.39 10.77
N GLU A 54 11.13 14.21 9.46
CA GLU A 54 12.14 14.94 8.69
C GLU A 54 11.41 15.97 7.83
N GLY A 55 11.41 17.24 8.29
CA GLY A 55 10.86 18.35 7.52
C GLY A 55 10.22 19.51 8.30
N GLN A 56 10.03 19.44 9.62
CA GLN A 56 9.68 20.62 10.41
C GLN A 56 10.94 21.41 10.76
N ASN A 57 11.53 22.08 9.77
CA ASN A 57 12.40 23.22 10.06
C ASN A 57 11.49 24.34 10.58
N GLY A 58 11.65 24.65 11.87
CA GLY A 58 11.03 25.82 12.51
C GLY A 58 11.62 27.14 12.06
#